data_AF-A0A0N5AR56-F1
#
_entry.id   AF-A0A0N5AR56-F1
#
_cell.length_a   1.000
_cell.length_b   1.000
_cell.length_c   1.000
_cell.angle_alpha   90.00
_cell.angle_beta   90.00
_cell.angle_gamma   90.00
#
_symmetry.space_group_name_H-M   'P 1'
#
loop_
_entity.id
_entity.type
_entity.pdbx_description
1 polymer ?
#
loop_
_entity_poly.entity_id
_entity_poly.type
_entity_poly.pdbx_seq_one_letter_code
_entity_poly.pdbx_strand_id
1 'polypeptide(L)'
;MNVLYCCCNRSDKKRREDVYYMKDEEKKTASYSWDKDRLDPADFEYTGRCGEILLKTHNHINGQQFVIDNCKDCCILILDYTASVTIDGCEHCLIVTGPCKARNCTKCSIFTPCTQFRTRDCVDIEVFLFCITKPIIETSRSIRFHSLALYYENIEDHACKAFKSLFVNSWNTAFDFTPNTESNFEICELVQIFFSSFSDVSVEKILLRKYYITAAERLENSEALRVGECKLLYLEVQVKILFTGIRELFLRILKPKS
;
A
#
# COMPACT_ATOMS: atom_id res chain seq x y z
N MET A 1 -19.63 -9.98 -74.97
CA MET A 1 -20.19 -9.79 -73.62
C MET A 1 -19.41 -10.66 -72.65
N ASN A 2 -19.05 -10.09 -71.50
CA ASN A 2 -18.26 -10.65 -70.38
C ASN A 2 -16.79 -10.97 -70.63
N VAL A 3 -15.93 -9.99 -70.31
CA VAL A 3 -14.53 -10.21 -69.93
C VAL A 3 -14.38 -9.81 -68.47
N LEU A 4 -13.97 -10.78 -67.66
CA LEU A 4 -13.67 -10.70 -66.24
C LEU A 4 -12.57 -9.65 -66.01
N TYR A 5 -12.83 -8.59 -65.24
CA TYR A 5 -11.79 -7.66 -64.78
C TYR A 5 -11.43 -7.94 -63.32
N CYS A 6 -10.16 -8.30 -63.12
CA CYS A 6 -9.48 -8.46 -61.84
C CYS A 6 -9.18 -7.07 -61.25
N CYS A 7 -9.76 -6.75 -60.08
CA CYS A 7 -9.47 -5.52 -59.34
C CYS A 7 -8.24 -5.70 -58.44
N CYS A 8 -7.04 -5.49 -58.99
CA CYS A 8 -5.83 -5.23 -58.18
C CYS A 8 -5.55 -3.72 -58.19
N ASN A 9 -6.03 -3.01 -57.16
CA ASN A 9 -5.68 -1.61 -56.93
C ASN A 9 -4.23 -1.50 -56.46
N ARG A 10 -3.41 -0.88 -57.31
CA ARG A 10 -1.98 -0.59 -57.11
C ARG A 10 -1.87 0.57 -56.11
N SER A 11 -1.46 0.28 -54.87
CA SER A 11 -1.13 1.33 -53.90
C SER A 11 0.28 1.86 -54.17
N ASP A 12 0.39 3.17 -54.37
CA ASP A 12 1.67 3.87 -54.52
C ASP A 12 2.51 3.72 -53.24
N LYS A 13 3.59 2.94 -53.32
CA LYS A 13 4.59 2.86 -52.27
C LYS A 13 5.45 4.12 -52.30
N LYS A 14 5.27 5.00 -51.32
CA LYS A 14 6.24 6.07 -51.00
C LYS A 14 7.64 5.47 -50.80
N ARG A 15 8.68 6.13 -51.35
CA ARG A 15 10.08 5.74 -51.17
C ARG A 15 10.47 5.89 -49.69
N ARG A 16 11.22 4.92 -49.18
CA ARG A 16 11.64 4.81 -47.77
C ARG A 16 12.41 6.04 -47.26
N GLU A 17 13.01 6.82 -48.15
CA GLU A 17 13.82 7.99 -47.80
C GLU A 17 12.99 9.21 -47.37
N ASP A 18 11.70 9.28 -47.75
CA ASP A 18 10.83 10.42 -47.40
C ASP A 18 10.27 10.36 -45.97
N VAL A 19 10.57 9.28 -45.22
CA VAL A 19 10.13 9.10 -43.82
C VAL A 19 11.06 9.82 -42.83
N TYR A 20 12.26 10.22 -43.26
CA TYR A 20 13.32 10.71 -42.36
C TYR A 20 13.50 12.25 -42.32
N TYR A 21 12.69 13.02 -43.04
CA TYR A 21 12.68 14.47 -42.88
C TYR A 21 11.74 14.88 -41.73
N MET A 22 12.31 15.00 -40.53
CA MET A 22 11.64 15.63 -39.39
C MET A 22 11.73 17.15 -39.56
N LYS A 23 10.58 17.83 -39.47
CA LYS A 23 10.49 19.30 -39.38
C LYS A 23 11.19 19.74 -38.10
N ASP A 24 12.02 20.78 -38.18
CA ASP A 24 12.69 21.39 -37.03
C ASP A 24 11.65 21.97 -36.06
N GLU A 25 11.21 21.16 -35.09
CA GLU A 25 10.55 21.62 -33.87
C GLU A 25 11.62 21.84 -32.79
N GLU A 26 11.47 22.92 -32.04
CA GLU A 26 12.41 23.49 -31.07
C GLU A 26 13.17 22.43 -30.26
N LYS A 27 14.51 22.42 -30.41
CA LYS A 27 15.43 21.55 -29.67
C LYS A 27 15.32 21.80 -28.16
N LYS A 28 14.42 21.07 -27.48
CA LYS A 28 14.65 20.72 -26.07
C LYS A 28 15.95 19.92 -26.03
N THR A 29 16.99 20.49 -25.44
CA THR A 29 18.27 19.82 -25.20
C THR A 29 18.00 18.44 -24.59
N ALA A 30 18.39 17.39 -25.31
CA ALA A 30 18.24 16.03 -24.84
C ALA A 30 19.06 15.88 -23.55
N SER A 31 18.37 15.72 -22.42
CA SER A 31 18.98 15.39 -21.14
C SER A 31 19.17 13.88 -21.09
N TYR A 32 20.41 13.45 -21.00
CA TYR A 32 20.78 12.04 -20.93
C TYR A 32 20.72 11.56 -19.47
N SER A 33 20.60 10.24 -19.27
CA SER A 33 20.49 9.66 -17.92
C SER A 33 21.66 9.99 -16.98
N TRP A 34 22.81 10.36 -17.54
CA TRP A 34 24.03 10.75 -16.81
C TRP A 34 24.10 12.24 -16.47
N ASP A 35 23.17 13.04 -16.99
CA ASP A 35 23.06 14.48 -16.71
C ASP A 35 22.17 14.77 -15.49
N LYS A 36 21.55 13.74 -14.90
CA LYS A 36 20.76 13.86 -13.67
C LYS A 36 21.67 13.77 -12.47
N ASP A 37 21.41 14.61 -11.47
CA ASP A 37 22.06 14.51 -10.16
C ASP A 37 21.84 13.11 -9.58
N ARG A 38 22.92 12.52 -9.06
CA ARG A 38 22.85 11.22 -8.40
C ARG A 38 22.18 11.41 -7.04
N LEU A 39 21.18 10.57 -6.77
CA LEU A 39 20.55 10.50 -5.46
C LEU A 39 21.57 10.01 -4.41
N ASP A 40 21.56 10.61 -3.23
CA ASP A 40 22.38 10.17 -2.10
C ASP A 40 21.72 8.95 -1.43
N PRO A 41 22.40 7.79 -1.33
CA PRO A 41 21.86 6.64 -0.61
C PRO A 41 21.40 6.93 0.83
N ALA A 42 22.04 7.89 1.51
CA ALA A 42 21.72 8.25 2.89
C ALA A 42 20.29 8.79 3.06
N ASP A 43 19.69 9.33 1.99
CA ASP A 43 18.33 9.85 2.02
C ASP A 43 17.26 8.75 2.05
N PHE A 44 17.64 7.50 1.76
CA PHE A 44 16.74 6.36 1.57
C PHE A 44 16.93 5.27 2.62
N GLU A 45 17.48 5.64 3.77
CA GLU A 45 17.65 4.72 4.89
C GLU A 45 17.32 5.35 6.25
N TYR A 46 16.84 4.51 7.15
CA TYR A 46 16.84 4.76 8.59
C TYR A 46 17.60 3.64 9.27
N THR A 47 18.81 3.96 9.74
CA THR A 47 19.72 2.98 10.34
C THR A 47 20.06 3.40 11.77
N GLY A 48 19.94 2.46 12.72
CA GLY A 48 20.43 2.65 14.11
C GLY A 48 19.67 3.70 14.92
N ARG A 49 18.40 3.95 14.61
CA ARG A 49 17.56 4.97 15.28
C ARG A 49 16.96 4.41 16.56
N CYS A 50 16.79 5.25 17.59
CA CYS A 50 16.29 4.80 18.89
C CYS A 50 15.37 5.83 19.55
N GLY A 51 14.12 5.46 19.85
CA GLY A 51 13.16 6.34 20.54
C GLY A 51 12.68 7.54 19.71
N GLU A 52 12.76 7.43 18.37
CA GLU A 52 12.51 8.54 17.45
C GLU A 52 11.20 8.37 16.67
N ILE A 53 10.61 9.51 16.29
CA ILE A 53 9.54 9.56 15.29
C ILE A 53 10.16 9.99 13.96
N LEU A 54 10.14 9.11 12.97
CA LEU A 54 10.79 9.30 11.67
C LEU A 54 9.71 9.41 10.58
N LEU A 55 9.83 10.40 9.70
CA LEU A 55 8.79 10.71 8.72
C LEU A 55 9.38 10.97 7.33
N LYS A 56 8.87 10.26 6.33
CA LYS A 56 8.99 10.60 4.91
C LYS A 56 7.60 10.93 4.38
N THR A 57 7.41 12.16 3.91
CA THR A 57 6.16 12.61 3.30
C THR A 57 6.21 12.43 1.78
N HIS A 58 5.09 12.75 1.14
CA HIS A 58 4.96 12.75 -0.31
C HIS A 58 6.17 13.38 -1.02
N ASN A 59 6.65 12.69 -2.06
CA ASN A 59 7.80 13.06 -2.89
C ASN A 59 9.17 13.09 -2.20
N HIS A 60 9.33 12.52 -1.00
CA HIS A 60 10.66 12.33 -0.41
C HIS A 60 11.38 11.08 -0.94
N ILE A 61 10.64 10.05 -1.37
CA ILE A 61 11.21 8.77 -1.85
C ILE A 61 10.99 8.59 -3.35
N ASN A 62 9.85 9.02 -3.89
CA ASN A 62 9.54 8.98 -5.33
C ASN A 62 9.77 7.59 -5.98
N GLY A 63 9.36 6.52 -5.30
CA GLY A 63 9.43 5.16 -5.84
C GLY A 63 10.79 4.51 -5.75
N GLN A 64 11.78 5.11 -5.10
CA GLN A 64 13.03 4.43 -4.79
C GLN A 64 12.83 3.32 -3.76
N GLN A 65 13.83 2.46 -3.62
CA GLN A 65 13.92 1.50 -2.53
C GLN A 65 14.24 2.23 -1.22
N PHE A 66 13.72 1.74 -0.10
CA PHE A 66 14.04 2.27 1.23
C PHE A 66 14.54 1.15 2.17
N VAL A 67 15.40 1.50 3.11
CA VAL A 67 15.94 0.57 4.12
C VAL A 67 15.62 1.07 5.52
N ILE A 68 15.10 0.19 6.37
CA ILE A 68 14.93 0.42 7.80
C ILE A 68 15.75 -0.66 8.49
N ASP A 69 16.85 -0.29 9.15
CA ASP A 69 17.80 -1.23 9.72
C ASP A 69 18.12 -0.89 11.17
N ASN A 70 18.10 -1.91 12.03
CA ASN A 70 18.51 -1.83 13.43
C ASN A 70 17.87 -0.64 14.20
N CYS A 71 16.58 -0.37 13.97
CA CYS A 71 15.85 0.69 14.66
C CYS A 71 15.10 0.13 15.88
N LYS A 72 15.10 0.88 16.99
CA LYS A 72 14.50 0.45 18.27
C LYS A 72 13.56 1.50 18.85
N ASP A 73 12.43 1.09 19.41
CA ASP A 73 11.49 2.00 20.08
C ASP A 73 11.05 3.18 19.17
N CYS A 74 10.98 2.95 17.85
CA CYS A 74 10.72 4.00 16.87
C CYS A 74 9.29 3.96 16.34
N CYS A 75 8.77 5.14 16.00
CA CYS A 75 7.59 5.28 15.14
C CYS A 75 8.03 5.76 13.77
N ILE A 76 7.91 4.92 12.75
CA ILE A 76 8.44 5.17 11.41
C ILE A 76 7.27 5.26 10.44
N LEU A 77 7.12 6.43 9.81
CA LEU A 77 6.04 6.76 8.89
C LEU A 77 6.63 7.08 7.52
N ILE A 78 6.51 6.13 6.59
CA ILE A 78 6.84 6.30 5.18
C ILE A 78 5.54 6.49 4.41
N LEU A 79 5.16 7.75 4.24
CA LEU A 79 3.94 8.21 3.57
C LEU A 79 4.24 8.67 2.13
N ASP A 80 4.94 7.81 1.38
CA ASP A 80 5.25 7.99 -0.03
C ASP A 80 5.17 6.62 -0.76
N TYR A 81 5.12 6.64 -2.09
CA TYR A 81 5.22 5.40 -2.85
C TYR A 81 6.68 4.94 -2.92
N THR A 82 6.89 3.63 -2.75
CA THR A 82 8.21 3.00 -2.71
C THR A 82 8.23 1.80 -3.64
N ALA A 83 9.34 1.52 -4.31
CA ALA A 83 9.49 0.26 -5.05
C ALA A 83 9.48 -0.94 -4.10
N SER A 84 10.25 -0.84 -3.01
CA SER A 84 10.28 -1.84 -1.93
C SER A 84 10.93 -1.25 -0.69
N VAL A 85 10.51 -1.71 0.50
CA VAL A 85 11.13 -1.40 1.77
C VAL A 85 11.69 -2.67 2.41
N THR A 86 12.94 -2.62 2.86
CA THR A 86 13.55 -3.71 3.63
C THR A 86 13.60 -3.30 5.09
N ILE A 87 12.95 -4.08 5.95
CA ILE A 87 12.96 -3.90 7.40
C ILE A 87 13.84 -4.99 7.99
N ASP A 88 14.91 -4.63 8.68
CA ASP A 88 15.86 -5.55 9.29
C ASP A 88 16.21 -5.16 10.72
N GLY A 89 16.33 -6.16 11.60
CA GLY A 89 16.87 -5.98 12.95
C GLY A 89 16.09 -5.01 13.83
N CYS A 90 14.83 -4.70 13.49
CA CYS A 90 14.05 -3.70 14.22
C CYS A 90 13.36 -4.30 15.44
N GLU A 91 13.31 -3.54 16.54
CA GLU A 91 12.76 -3.99 17.82
C GLU A 91 11.78 -2.95 18.38
N HIS A 92 10.58 -3.38 18.78
CA HIS A 92 9.60 -2.50 19.43
C HIS A 92 9.24 -1.25 18.59
N CYS A 93 9.06 -1.43 17.29
CA CYS A 93 8.77 -0.34 16.35
C CYS A 93 7.34 -0.40 15.81
N LEU A 94 6.74 0.77 15.61
CA LEU A 94 5.54 0.95 14.77
C LEU A 94 5.99 1.46 13.41
N ILE A 95 5.66 0.75 12.34
CA ILE A 95 6.15 1.04 10.99
C ILE A 95 4.97 1.09 10.02
N VAL A 96 4.72 2.26 9.44
CA VAL A 96 3.78 2.46 8.33
C VAL A 96 4.60 2.69 7.06
N THR A 97 4.40 1.86 6.05
CA THR A 97 5.23 1.91 4.84
C THR A 97 4.50 1.40 3.60
N GLY A 98 5.03 1.70 2.42
CA GLY A 98 4.73 0.99 1.18
C GLY A 98 5.27 -0.45 1.17
N PRO A 99 5.22 -1.15 0.02
CA PRO A 99 5.53 -2.58 -0.09
C PRO A 99 6.83 -2.99 0.60
N CYS A 100 6.76 -3.90 1.57
CA CYS A 100 7.92 -4.28 2.37
C CYS A 100 8.15 -5.79 2.50
N LYS A 101 9.37 -6.10 2.95
CA LYS A 101 9.79 -7.40 3.50
C LYS A 101 10.41 -7.16 4.88
N ALA A 102 10.19 -8.07 5.82
CA ALA A 102 10.73 -7.96 7.17
C ALA A 102 11.65 -9.14 7.50
N ARG A 103 12.77 -8.87 8.16
CA ARG A 103 13.69 -9.90 8.66
C ARG A 103 14.22 -9.54 10.04
N ASN A 104 14.51 -10.54 10.87
CA ASN A 104 15.12 -10.35 12.20
C ASN A 104 14.40 -9.31 13.08
N CYS A 105 13.08 -9.16 12.95
CA CYS A 105 12.30 -8.15 13.68
C CYS A 105 11.62 -8.75 14.91
N THR A 106 11.50 -7.97 15.98
CA THR A 106 10.86 -8.42 17.22
C THR A 106 9.91 -7.36 17.78
N LYS A 107 8.69 -7.74 18.19
CA LYS A 107 7.71 -6.84 18.83
C LYS A 107 7.36 -5.61 17.98
N CYS A 108 7.23 -5.77 16.67
CA CYS A 108 6.93 -4.66 15.77
C CYS A 108 5.49 -4.73 15.25
N SER A 109 4.91 -3.55 14.99
CA SER A 109 3.63 -3.41 14.29
C SER A 109 3.87 -2.81 12.92
N ILE A 110 3.55 -3.56 11.86
CA ILE A 110 3.84 -3.20 10.47
C ILE A 110 2.54 -3.01 9.70
N PHE A 111 2.34 -1.82 9.15
CA PHE A 111 1.22 -1.46 8.30
C PHE A 111 1.73 -1.30 6.88
N THR A 112 1.35 -2.21 5.99
CA THR A 112 1.91 -2.25 4.64
C THR A 112 0.94 -2.80 3.60
N PRO A 113 0.76 -2.12 2.45
CA PRO A 113 0.24 -2.74 1.25
C PRO A 113 1.39 -3.38 0.46
N CYS A 114 1.25 -4.64 0.04
CA CYS A 114 2.28 -5.38 -0.67
C CYS A 114 1.71 -6.08 -1.91
N THR A 115 2.56 -6.27 -2.93
CA THR A 115 2.27 -7.30 -3.94
C THR A 115 2.65 -8.68 -3.40
N GLN A 116 3.82 -8.76 -2.77
CA GLN A 116 4.34 -9.95 -2.08
C GLN A 116 4.85 -9.51 -0.71
N PHE A 117 4.37 -10.15 0.36
CA PHE A 117 4.87 -9.95 1.71
C PHE A 117 5.62 -11.20 2.16
N ARG A 118 6.82 -11.00 2.72
CA ARG A 118 7.67 -12.07 3.27
C ARG A 118 8.22 -11.65 4.62
N THR A 119 8.18 -12.55 5.59
CA THR A 119 8.91 -12.44 6.86
C THR A 119 9.89 -13.58 7.03
N ARG A 120 11.02 -13.31 7.68
CA ARG A 120 12.02 -14.32 8.04
C ARG A 120 12.67 -14.01 9.38
N ASP A 121 12.81 -14.98 10.26
CA ASP A 121 13.43 -14.79 11.58
C ASP A 121 12.75 -13.70 12.43
N CYS A 122 11.41 -13.58 12.34
CA CYS A 122 10.65 -12.58 13.08
C CYS A 122 9.87 -13.17 14.26
N VAL A 123 9.72 -12.40 15.34
CA VAL A 123 9.03 -12.84 16.56
C VAL A 123 8.07 -11.76 17.06
N ASP A 124 6.82 -12.15 17.34
CA ASP A 124 5.81 -11.25 17.90
C ASP A 124 5.60 -10.00 17.01
N ILE A 125 5.04 -10.22 15.82
CA ILE A 125 4.81 -9.16 14.83
C ILE A 125 3.32 -9.03 14.56
N GLU A 126 2.79 -7.82 14.69
CA GLU A 126 1.48 -7.44 14.19
C GLU A 126 1.63 -6.95 12.75
N VAL A 127 0.95 -7.60 11.80
CA VAL A 127 1.00 -7.22 10.39
C VAL A 127 -0.39 -6.81 9.91
N PHE A 128 -0.58 -5.52 9.71
CA PHE A 128 -1.76 -4.96 9.05
C PHE A 128 -1.49 -4.93 7.55
N LEU A 129 -2.11 -5.85 6.83
CA LEU A 129 -1.70 -6.21 5.47
C LEU A 129 -2.81 -6.05 4.45
N PHE A 130 -2.47 -5.41 3.33
CA PHE A 130 -3.12 -5.65 2.04
C PHE A 130 -2.10 -6.39 1.19
N CYS A 131 -2.43 -7.58 0.67
CA CYS A 131 -1.45 -8.32 -0.14
C CYS A 131 -2.11 -8.96 -1.36
N ILE A 132 -1.57 -8.73 -2.55
CA ILE A 132 -2.12 -9.35 -3.77
C ILE A 132 -1.93 -10.86 -3.74
N THR A 133 -0.70 -11.32 -3.44
CA THR A 133 -0.40 -12.74 -3.29
C THR A 133 -0.58 -13.21 -1.85
N LYS A 134 -0.50 -14.53 -1.64
CA LYS A 134 -0.41 -15.10 -0.29
C LYS A 134 0.82 -14.54 0.44
N PRO A 135 0.68 -13.99 1.67
CA PRO A 135 1.82 -13.65 2.49
C PRO A 135 2.58 -14.90 2.91
N ILE A 136 3.88 -14.76 3.09
CA ILE A 136 4.79 -15.86 3.39
C ILE A 136 5.51 -15.58 4.71
N ILE A 137 5.58 -16.59 5.58
CA ILE A 137 6.43 -16.58 6.76
C ILE A 137 7.44 -17.74 6.71
N GLU A 138 8.61 -17.53 7.30
CA GLU A 138 9.69 -18.51 7.41
C GLU A 138 10.45 -18.27 8.72
N THR A 139 10.78 -19.33 9.46
CA THR A 139 11.52 -19.30 10.73
C THR A 139 11.02 -18.21 11.69
N SER A 140 9.71 -17.98 11.70
CA SER A 140 9.08 -16.88 12.43
C SER A 140 8.00 -17.43 13.34
N ARG A 141 7.66 -16.73 14.43
CA ARG A 141 6.64 -17.16 15.40
C ARG A 141 5.86 -16.00 15.98
N SER A 142 4.65 -16.28 16.45
CA SER A 142 3.73 -15.29 17.01
C SER A 142 3.45 -14.14 16.03
N ILE A 143 3.22 -14.48 14.75
CA ILE A 143 2.87 -13.50 13.72
C ILE A 143 1.35 -13.37 13.65
N ARG A 144 0.83 -12.16 13.71
CA ARG A 144 -0.61 -11.88 13.69
C ARG A 144 -0.95 -11.08 12.45
N PHE A 145 -1.79 -11.62 11.58
CA PHE A 145 -2.22 -10.94 10.36
C PHE A 145 -3.58 -10.29 10.57
N HIS A 146 -3.66 -9.02 10.19
CA HIS A 146 -4.88 -8.20 10.21
C HIS A 146 -5.13 -7.62 8.81
N SER A 147 -6.39 -7.34 8.50
CA SER A 147 -6.73 -6.55 7.30
C SER A 147 -6.20 -5.12 7.46
N LEU A 148 -5.50 -4.60 6.44
CA LEU A 148 -5.03 -3.22 6.45
C LEU A 148 -6.19 -2.23 6.32
N ALA A 149 -6.37 -1.38 7.33
CA ALA A 149 -7.20 -0.20 7.29
C ALA A 149 -6.32 1.05 7.48
N LEU A 150 -5.95 1.70 6.38
CA LEU A 150 -5.07 2.87 6.37
C LEU A 150 -5.60 3.94 5.43
N TYR A 151 -5.54 5.20 5.86
CA TYR A 151 -5.86 6.36 5.03
C TYR A 151 -4.89 7.50 5.32
N TYR A 152 -4.40 8.14 4.26
CA TYR A 152 -3.71 9.42 4.29
C TYR A 152 -3.92 10.13 2.95
N GLU A 153 -3.62 11.43 2.90
CA GLU A 153 -4.02 12.34 1.82
C GLU A 153 -3.64 11.86 0.41
N ASN A 154 -2.44 11.33 0.22
CA ASN A 154 -1.93 10.90 -1.10
C ASN A 154 -2.00 9.38 -1.35
N ILE A 155 -2.73 8.62 -0.52
CA ILE A 155 -2.70 7.14 -0.58
C ILE A 155 -3.18 6.59 -1.93
N GLU A 156 -4.17 7.24 -2.56
CA GLU A 156 -4.72 6.81 -3.84
C GLU A 156 -3.70 6.94 -4.98
N ASP A 157 -3.00 8.09 -5.06
CA ASP A 157 -1.94 8.31 -6.05
C ASP A 157 -0.77 7.35 -5.83
N HIS A 158 -0.35 7.17 -4.58
CA HIS A 158 0.71 6.22 -4.25
C HIS A 158 0.33 4.78 -4.59
N ALA A 159 -0.91 4.40 -4.33
CA ALA A 159 -1.40 3.07 -4.66
C ALA A 159 -1.45 2.84 -6.18
N CYS A 160 -1.91 3.82 -6.96
CA CYS A 160 -1.91 3.77 -8.43
C CYS A 160 -0.49 3.65 -9.01
N LYS A 161 0.51 4.29 -8.38
CA LYS A 161 1.92 4.20 -8.79
C LYS A 161 2.57 2.87 -8.38
N ALA A 162 2.22 2.33 -7.21
CA ALA A 162 2.84 1.13 -6.66
C ALA A 162 2.20 -0.18 -7.15
N PHE A 163 0.89 -0.19 -7.45
CA PHE A 163 0.15 -1.42 -7.74
C PHE A 163 -0.61 -1.34 -9.07
N LYS A 164 -0.65 -2.48 -9.77
CA LYS A 164 -1.41 -2.63 -11.02
C LYS A 164 -2.91 -2.87 -10.79
N SER A 165 -3.29 -3.38 -9.62
CA SER A 165 -4.68 -3.66 -9.24
C SER A 165 -4.82 -3.67 -7.72
N LEU A 166 -5.90 -3.07 -7.23
CA LEU A 166 -6.26 -3.04 -5.80
C LEU A 166 -7.44 -3.97 -5.47
N PHE A 167 -7.95 -4.72 -6.46
CA PHE A 167 -9.15 -5.56 -6.30
C PHE A 167 -8.87 -6.95 -5.73
N VAL A 168 -7.59 -7.32 -5.61
CA VAL A 168 -7.18 -8.63 -5.10
C VAL A 168 -6.48 -8.44 -3.78
N ASN A 169 -7.05 -9.03 -2.73
CA ASN A 169 -6.48 -9.00 -1.39
C ASN A 169 -6.54 -10.40 -0.76
N SER A 170 -5.37 -10.95 -0.48
CA SER A 170 -5.10 -12.31 -0.01
C SER A 170 -4.43 -12.31 1.37
N TRP A 171 -4.54 -11.21 2.11
CA TRP A 171 -3.89 -11.00 3.43
C TRP A 171 -4.15 -12.12 4.43
N ASN A 172 -5.33 -12.74 4.40
CA ASN A 172 -5.77 -13.79 5.32
C ASN A 172 -5.37 -15.21 4.89
N THR A 173 -4.61 -15.36 3.79
CA THR A 173 -4.21 -16.66 3.24
C THR A 173 -2.71 -16.90 3.36
N ALA A 174 -2.17 -16.63 4.56
CA ALA A 174 -0.74 -16.78 4.84
C ALA A 174 -0.26 -18.23 4.67
N PHE A 175 0.99 -18.38 4.22
CA PHE A 175 1.67 -19.64 4.05
C PHE A 175 2.95 -19.67 4.88
N ASP A 176 3.15 -20.76 5.63
CA ASP A 176 4.32 -20.98 6.48
C ASP A 176 5.25 -22.03 5.84
N PHE A 177 6.50 -21.65 5.57
CA PHE A 177 7.52 -22.56 5.05
C PHE A 177 8.15 -23.46 6.12
N THR A 178 8.02 -23.10 7.39
CA THR A 178 8.64 -23.78 8.53
C THR A 178 7.59 -24.10 9.61
N PRO A 179 6.54 -24.87 9.27
CA PRO A 179 5.47 -25.15 10.22
C PRO A 179 5.98 -25.94 11.43
N ASN A 180 5.49 -25.55 12.60
CA ASN A 180 5.72 -26.26 13.86
C ASN A 180 4.47 -27.05 14.28
N THR A 181 4.56 -27.77 15.40
CA THR A 181 3.39 -28.47 16.00
C THR A 181 2.29 -27.49 16.39
N GLU A 182 2.68 -26.31 16.88
CA GLU A 182 1.79 -25.17 17.10
C GLU A 182 1.87 -24.21 15.91
N SER A 183 0.77 -23.48 15.66
CA SER A 183 0.75 -22.50 14.57
C SER A 183 1.70 -21.33 14.87
N ASN A 184 2.57 -21.02 13.92
CA ASN A 184 3.49 -19.88 14.02
C ASN A 184 2.80 -18.53 13.76
N PHE A 185 1.58 -18.55 13.22
CA PHE A 185 0.80 -17.37 12.95
C PHE A 185 -0.69 -17.56 13.26
N GLU A 186 -1.39 -16.44 13.36
CA GLU A 186 -2.85 -16.40 13.43
C GLU A 186 -3.41 -15.31 12.53
N ILE A 187 -4.66 -15.51 12.11
CA ILE A 187 -5.43 -14.54 11.34
C ILE A 187 -6.43 -13.88 12.29
N CYS A 188 -6.34 -12.57 12.43
CA CYS A 188 -7.17 -11.79 13.33
C CYS A 188 -8.26 -11.07 12.53
N GLU A 189 -9.46 -11.65 12.50
CA GLU A 189 -10.60 -11.11 11.73
C GLU A 189 -11.27 -9.90 12.39
N LEU A 190 -11.12 -9.76 13.71
CA LEU A 190 -11.55 -8.57 14.43
C LEU A 190 -10.39 -7.59 14.52
N VAL A 191 -10.63 -6.37 14.06
CA VAL A 191 -9.79 -5.21 14.42
C VAL A 191 -10.09 -4.88 15.89
N GLN A 192 -9.67 -5.76 16.80
CA GLN A 192 -9.46 -5.36 18.18
C GLN A 192 -8.22 -4.49 18.14
N ILE A 193 -8.44 -3.18 18.11
CA ILE A 193 -7.37 -2.22 18.32
C ILE A 193 -6.95 -2.34 19.80
N PHE A 194 -6.12 -3.33 20.12
CA PHE A 194 -5.43 -3.37 21.41
C PHE A 194 -4.23 -2.44 21.32
N PHE A 195 -4.45 -1.15 21.58
CA PHE A 195 -3.36 -0.23 21.92
C PHE A 195 -2.94 -0.46 23.38
N SER A 196 -2.50 -1.68 23.72
CA SER A 196 -1.80 -1.89 24.98
C SER A 196 -0.32 -1.60 24.76
N SER A 197 0.09 -0.38 25.12
CA SER A 197 1.44 0.00 25.61
C SER A 197 2.21 1.11 24.85
N PHE A 198 1.63 1.83 23.89
CA PHE A 198 2.24 3.07 23.42
C PHE A 198 1.72 4.26 24.24
N SER A 199 2.40 4.57 25.34
CA SER A 199 2.06 5.68 26.24
C SER A 199 2.45 7.07 25.71
N ASP A 200 2.93 7.21 24.47
CA ASP A 200 3.31 8.51 23.90
C ASP A 200 2.24 9.09 22.94
N VAL A 201 1.53 10.07 23.52
CA VAL A 201 0.25 10.71 23.17
C VAL A 201 0.23 11.51 21.85
N SER A 202 1.25 11.43 20.99
CA SER A 202 1.32 12.28 19.78
C SER A 202 0.76 11.64 18.51
N VAL A 203 0.95 10.33 18.31
CA VAL A 203 0.52 9.64 17.07
C VAL A 203 -0.95 9.26 17.12
N GLU A 204 -1.44 8.87 18.31
CA GLU A 204 -2.85 8.53 18.58
C GLU A 204 -3.79 9.69 18.25
N LYS A 205 -3.39 10.92 18.60
CA LYS A 205 -4.14 12.14 18.27
C LYS A 205 -4.15 12.49 16.79
N ILE A 206 -3.14 12.09 16.01
CA ILE A 206 -3.05 12.43 14.58
C ILE A 206 -3.92 11.49 13.74
N LEU A 207 -3.84 10.18 14.00
CA LEU A 207 -4.60 9.16 13.26
C LEU A 207 -6.09 9.16 13.63
N LEU A 208 -6.44 9.22 14.92
CA LEU A 208 -7.85 9.22 15.34
C LEU A 208 -8.57 10.51 14.96
N ARG A 209 -7.92 11.67 15.11
CA ARG A 209 -8.58 12.97 14.88
C ARG A 209 -8.85 13.22 13.40
N LYS A 210 -7.99 12.79 12.47
CA LYS A 210 -8.26 12.92 11.03
C LYS A 210 -9.32 11.91 10.55
N TYR A 211 -9.28 10.67 11.04
CA TYR A 211 -10.24 9.62 10.63
C TYR A 211 -11.66 9.86 11.19
N TYR A 212 -11.79 10.32 12.45
CA TYR A 212 -13.08 10.70 13.02
C TYR A 212 -13.67 11.97 12.37
N ILE A 213 -12.85 12.99 12.07
CA ILE A 213 -13.34 14.23 11.44
C ILE A 213 -13.77 13.97 9.99
N THR A 214 -13.00 13.24 9.20
CA THR A 214 -13.37 12.91 7.81
C THR A 214 -14.58 11.98 7.71
N ALA A 215 -14.77 11.08 8.68
CA ALA A 215 -15.97 10.25 8.77
C ALA A 215 -17.21 11.04 9.25
N ALA A 216 -17.03 11.94 10.23
CA ALA A 216 -18.10 12.79 10.75
C ALA A 216 -18.57 13.85 9.72
N GLU A 217 -17.65 14.51 9.01
CA GLU A 217 -17.97 15.50 7.96
C GLU A 217 -18.66 14.88 6.74
N ARG A 218 -18.40 13.59 6.45
CA ARG A 218 -19.13 12.83 5.42
C ARG A 218 -20.53 12.41 5.85
N LEU A 219 -20.77 12.25 7.15
CA LEU A 219 -22.08 11.89 7.70
C LEU A 219 -22.97 13.11 7.92
N GLU A 220 -22.40 14.28 8.26
CA GLU A 220 -23.13 15.55 8.38
C GLU A 220 -23.71 16.06 7.05
N ASN A 221 -23.16 15.62 5.91
CA ASN A 221 -23.69 15.93 4.57
C ASN A 221 -24.80 14.97 4.10
N SER A 222 -25.25 14.05 4.95
CA SER A 222 -26.44 13.23 4.70
C SER A 222 -27.55 13.61 5.67
N GLU A 223 -28.72 13.98 5.15
CA GLU A 223 -29.90 14.33 5.93
C GLU A 223 -30.48 13.09 6.66
N ALA A 224 -29.87 12.67 7.78
CA ALA A 224 -30.41 11.78 8.80
C ALA A 224 -29.40 11.77 9.97
N LEU A 225 -29.71 11.95 11.26
CA LEU A 225 -30.93 11.81 12.02
C LEU A 225 -30.71 12.46 13.40
N ARG A 226 -31.82 12.80 14.08
CA ARG A 226 -31.88 13.46 15.39
C ARG A 226 -31.30 12.64 16.53
N VAL A 227 -30.80 13.39 17.52
CA VAL A 227 -30.26 12.99 18.82
C VAL A 227 -31.23 12.04 19.56
N GLY A 228 -30.82 10.79 19.82
CA GLY A 228 -31.64 9.89 20.62
C GLY A 228 -31.16 8.44 20.80
N GLU A 229 -30.37 7.87 19.88
CA GLU A 229 -30.04 6.43 19.91
C GLU A 229 -28.54 6.13 19.75
N CYS A 230 -27.67 6.86 20.47
CA CYS A 230 -26.21 6.69 20.38
C CYS A 230 -25.63 5.42 21.03
N LYS A 231 -26.45 4.47 21.51
CA LYS A 231 -25.95 3.18 22.04
C LYS A 231 -26.13 1.99 21.10
N LEU A 232 -27.04 2.06 20.13
CA LEU A 232 -27.25 1.00 19.12
C LEU A 232 -26.45 1.25 17.83
N LEU A 233 -26.13 2.51 17.53
CA LEU A 233 -25.25 2.90 16.40
C LEU A 233 -23.80 2.42 16.55
N TYR A 234 -23.32 2.18 17.78
CA TYR A 234 -21.93 1.74 18.02
C TYR A 234 -21.67 0.32 17.49
N LEU A 235 -22.70 -0.54 17.44
CA LEU A 235 -22.62 -1.89 16.89
C LEU A 235 -23.13 -1.97 15.44
N GLU A 236 -24.14 -1.18 15.07
CA GLU A 236 -24.61 -1.16 13.67
C GLU A 236 -23.58 -0.54 12.71
N VAL A 237 -22.79 0.45 13.15
CA VAL A 237 -21.74 1.06 12.29
C VAL A 237 -20.55 0.12 12.10
N GLN A 238 -20.20 -0.67 13.12
CA GLN A 238 -19.11 -1.66 12.98
C GLN A 238 -19.48 -2.82 12.04
N VAL A 239 -20.76 -3.16 11.90
CA VAL A 239 -21.22 -4.28 11.05
C VAL A 239 -21.70 -3.81 9.66
N LYS A 240 -22.30 -2.61 9.52
CA LYS A 240 -22.75 -2.11 8.19
C LYS A 240 -21.60 -1.64 7.29
N ILE A 241 -20.51 -1.10 7.83
CA ILE A 241 -19.38 -0.64 6.99
C ILE A 241 -18.57 -1.83 6.43
N LEU A 242 -18.56 -2.97 7.13
CA LEU A 242 -17.91 -4.20 6.65
C LEU A 242 -18.65 -4.85 5.44
N PHE A 243 -19.98 -4.67 5.33
CA PHE A 243 -20.78 -5.37 4.29
C PHE A 243 -21.36 -4.46 3.19
N THR A 244 -21.56 -3.17 3.42
CA THR A 244 -22.27 -2.32 2.43
C THR A 244 -21.34 -1.80 1.33
N GLY A 245 -20.08 -1.51 1.65
CA GLY A 245 -19.10 -1.00 0.69
C GLY A 245 -18.70 -2.00 -0.39
N ILE A 246 -18.62 -3.29 -0.04
CA ILE A 246 -18.31 -4.36 -1.00
C ILE A 246 -19.55 -4.69 -1.84
N ARG A 247 -20.76 -4.66 -1.28
CA ARG A 247 -22.00 -5.00 -1.98
C ARG A 247 -22.43 -3.96 -3.03
N GLU A 248 -22.27 -2.66 -2.76
CA GLU A 248 -22.55 -1.58 -3.73
C GLU A 248 -21.50 -1.52 -4.85
N LEU A 249 -20.24 -1.84 -4.54
CA LEU A 249 -19.19 -1.99 -5.56
C LEU A 249 -19.46 -3.20 -6.46
N PHE A 250 -19.97 -4.30 -5.90
CA PHE A 250 -20.34 -5.53 -6.63
C PHE A 250 -21.58 -5.33 -7.53
N LEU A 251 -22.59 -4.55 -7.08
CA LEU A 251 -23.80 -4.25 -7.86
C LEU A 251 -23.57 -3.26 -9.01
N ARG A 252 -22.53 -2.42 -8.93
CA ARG A 252 -22.11 -1.55 -10.04
C ARG A 252 -21.30 -2.26 -11.12
N ILE A 253 -20.61 -3.35 -10.77
CA ILE A 253 -19.76 -4.11 -11.70
C ILE A 253 -20.56 -5.16 -12.50
N LEU A 254 -21.71 -5.61 -12.01
CA LEU A 254 -22.49 -6.72 -12.62
C LEU A 254 -23.74 -6.34 -13.42
N LYS A 255 -24.04 -5.06 -13.67
CA LYS A 255 -25.16 -4.71 -14.57
C LYS A 255 -24.71 -4.83 -16.04
N PRO A 256 -25.30 -5.71 -16.86
CA PRO A 256 -25.02 -5.74 -18.28
C PRO A 256 -25.51 -4.43 -18.91
N LYS A 257 -24.70 -3.88 -19.82
CA LYS A 257 -25.07 -2.72 -20.63
C LYS A 257 -26.32 -3.07 -21.43
N SER A 258 -27.43 -2.38 -21.17
CA SER A 258 -28.52 -2.18 -22.12
C SER A 258 -28.15 -1.08 -23.09
#